data_AF-A0A7C7M8C3-F1
#
_entry.id   AF-A0A7C7M8C3-F1
#
_cell.length_a   1.000
_cell.length_b   1.000
_cell.length_c   1.000
_cell.angle_alpha   90.00
_cell.angle_beta   90.00
_cell.angle_gamma   90.00
#
_symmetry.space_group_name_H-M   'P 1'
#
loop_
_entity.id
_entity.type
_entity.pdbx_description
1 polymer ?
#
loop_
_entity_poly.entity_id
_entity_poly.type
_entity_poly.pdbx_seq_one_letter_code
_entity_poly.pdbx_strand_id
1 'polypeptide(L)'
;VFLGVLAHRVIRGVALMGILVVAVGILALSGFDTLFLRFHQLAFANDLWQLDPRRDYLVIIFPQGFWFDATMRVVASTVSGAVALTLASGGYLLWTRRAGKGVPC
;
A
#
# COMPACT_ATOMS: atom_id res chain seq x y z
N VAL A 1 -18.66 -23.03 2.00
CA VAL A 1 -17.31 -23.39 1.53
C VAL A 1 -16.62 -22.18 0.88
N PHE A 2 -17.09 -21.68 -0.27
CA PHE A 2 -16.42 -20.58 -1.00
C PHE A 2 -16.15 -19.30 -0.18
N LEU A 3 -17.17 -18.75 0.51
CA LEU A 3 -17.00 -17.52 1.30
C LEU A 3 -15.98 -17.65 2.45
N GLY A 4 -15.87 -18.84 3.05
CA GLY A 4 -14.91 -19.10 4.12
C GLY A 4 -13.47 -19.10 3.62
N VAL A 5 -13.23 -19.75 2.48
CA VAL A 5 -11.92 -19.75 1.80
C VAL A 5 -11.57 -18.33 1.34
N LEU A 6 -12.53 -17.60 0.80
CA LEU A 6 -12.35 -16.21 0.40
C LEU A 6 -11.94 -15.32 1.58
N ALA A 7 -12.64 -15.40 2.72
CA ALA A 7 -12.33 -14.61 3.91
C ALA A 7 -10.89 -14.86 4.42
N HIS A 8 -10.44 -16.12 4.45
CA HIS A 8 -9.04 -16.43 4.83
C HIS A 8 -8.04 -15.89 3.81
N ARG A 9 -8.31 -15.99 2.51
CA ARG A 9 -7.44 -15.45 1.45
C ARG A 9 -7.35 -13.93 1.52
N VAL A 10 -8.45 -13.24 1.78
CA VAL A 10 -8.49 -11.78 1.95
C VAL A 10 -7.61 -11.37 3.13
N ILE A 11 -7.76 -12.01 4.30
CA ILE A 11 -6.95 -11.68 5.49
C ILE A 11 -5.45 -11.92 5.22
N ARG A 12 -5.09 -13.05 4.60
CA ARG A 12 -3.69 -13.35 4.24
C ARG A 12 -3.15 -12.35 3.22
N GLY A 13 -3.95 -11.97 2.23
CA GLY A 13 -3.59 -10.98 1.22
C GLY A 13 -3.36 -9.59 1.82
N VAL A 14 -4.24 -9.15 2.72
CA VAL A 14 -4.08 -7.88 3.45
C VAL A 14 -2.81 -7.92 4.32
N ALA A 15 -2.55 -9.02 5.01
CA ALA A 15 -1.33 -9.18 5.81
C ALA A 15 -0.06 -9.11 4.95
N LEU A 16 -0.03 -9.82 3.82
CA LEU A 16 1.09 -9.78 2.88
C LEU A 16 1.32 -8.38 2.34
N MET A 17 0.26 -7.71 1.90
CA MET A 17 0.32 -6.32 1.42
C MET A 17 0.90 -5.39 2.50
N GLY A 18 0.41 -5.51 3.75
CA GLY A 18 0.92 -4.73 4.87
C GLY A 18 2.41 -4.94 5.12
N ILE A 19 2.89 -6.19 5.08
CA ILE A 19 4.31 -6.51 5.21
C ILE A 19 5.13 -5.86 4.09
N LEU A 20 4.68 -5.97 2.84
CA LEU A 20 5.38 -5.38 1.69
C LEU A 20 5.44 -3.86 1.79
N VAL A 21 4.34 -3.20 2.14
CA VAL A 21 4.29 -1.74 2.31
C VAL A 21 5.23 -1.29 3.43
N VAL A 22 5.24 -1.96 4.58
CA VAL A 22 6.17 -1.63 5.68
C VAL A 22 7.61 -1.85 5.25
N ALA A 23 7.92 -2.95 4.58
CA ALA A 23 9.27 -3.23 4.08
C ALA A 23 9.76 -2.14 3.12
N VAL A 24 8.93 -1.75 2.14
CA VAL A 24 9.25 -0.65 1.20
C VAL A 24 9.37 0.68 1.95
N GLY A 25 8.52 0.94 2.94
CA GLY A 25 8.61 2.14 3.78
C GLY A 25 9.92 2.24 4.57
N ILE A 26 10.38 1.13 5.17
CA ILE A 26 11.67 1.06 5.86
C ILE A 26 12.82 1.33 4.88
N LEU A 27 12.79 0.70 3.70
CA LEU A 27 13.79 0.93 2.66
C LEU A 27 13.82 2.41 2.25
N ALA A 28 12.65 3.01 1.98
CA ALA A 28 12.54 4.42 1.63
C ALA A 28 13.10 5.34 2.72
N LEU A 29 12.82 5.06 4.00
CA LEU A 29 13.38 5.84 5.12
C LEU A 29 14.90 5.70 5.25
N SER A 30 15.46 4.53 4.91
CA SER A 30 16.90 4.27 5.03
C SER A 30 17.75 4.87 3.91
N GLY A 31 17.16 5.16 2.75
CA GLY A 31 17.94 5.53 1.56
C GLY A 31 17.09 5.97 0.36
N PHE A 32 16.17 6.90 0.60
CA PHE A 32 15.25 7.41 -0.42
C PHE A 32 15.96 7.85 -1.70
N ASP A 33 17.03 8.65 -1.61
CA ASP A 33 17.72 9.19 -2.79
C ASP A 33 18.27 8.09 -3.70
N THR A 34 18.85 7.04 -3.12
CA THR A 34 19.38 5.91 -3.89
C THR A 34 18.27 5.09 -4.50
N LEU A 35 17.19 4.83 -3.75
CA LEU A 35 16.03 4.10 -4.25
C LEU A 35 15.34 4.86 -5.39
N PHE A 36 15.14 6.16 -5.21
CA PHE A 36 14.58 7.05 -6.22
C PHE A 36 15.42 7.04 -7.50
N LEU A 37 16.74 7.22 -7.38
CA LEU A 37 17.66 7.19 -8.51
C LEU A 37 17.61 5.85 -9.26
N ARG A 38 17.75 4.74 -8.55
CA ARG A 38 17.76 3.40 -9.15
C ARG A 38 16.43 3.06 -9.80
N PHE A 39 15.31 3.41 -9.17
CA PHE A 39 13.98 3.23 -9.74
C PHE A 39 13.86 3.96 -11.09
N HIS A 40 14.27 5.23 -11.16
CA HIS A 40 14.16 6.01 -12.40
C HIS A 40 15.08 5.51 -13.50
N GLN A 41 16.31 5.10 -13.17
CA GLN A 41 17.24 4.49 -14.12
C GLN A 41 16.71 3.17 -14.71
N LEU A 42 15.93 2.41 -13.93
CA LEU A 42 15.30 1.17 -14.40
C LEU A 42 14.03 1.44 -15.21
N ALA A 43 13.25 2.46 -14.83
CA ALA A 43 11.97 2.79 -15.45
C ALA A 43 12.09 3.63 -16.72
N PHE A 44 13.14 4.44 -16.84
CA PHE A 44 13.32 5.42 -17.91
C PHE A 44 14.71 5.34 -18.53
N ALA A 45 14.78 5.42 -19.86
CA ALA A 45 16.03 5.52 -20.62
C ALA A 45 16.43 6.99 -20.93
N ASN A 46 15.97 7.95 -20.12
CA ASN A 46 16.22 9.39 -20.29
C ASN A 46 16.32 10.09 -18.92
N ASP A 47 16.69 11.38 -18.92
CA ASP A 47 16.91 12.18 -17.71
C ASP A 47 15.76 13.16 -17.37
N LEU A 48 14.58 13.05 -18.00
CA LEU A 48 13.47 13.99 -17.81
C LEU A 48 12.87 13.98 -16.39
N TRP A 49 13.25 13.01 -15.56
CA TRP A 49 12.85 12.92 -14.16
C TRP A 49 13.75 13.75 -13.23
N GLN A 50 14.91 14.23 -13.70
CA GLN A 50 15.83 15.12 -12.97
C GLN A 50 15.40 16.58 -13.14
N LEU A 51 14.34 16.96 -12.43
CA LEU A 51 13.73 18.28 -12.57
C LEU A 51 14.50 19.35 -11.79
N ASP A 52 14.82 20.47 -12.45
CA ASP A 52 15.38 21.69 -11.85
C ASP A 52 14.26 22.61 -11.37
N PRO A 53 14.12 22.88 -10.05
CA PRO A 53 13.11 23.79 -9.51
C PRO A 53 13.16 25.23 -10.04
N ARG A 54 14.24 25.63 -10.73
CA ARG A 54 14.39 26.95 -11.34
C ARG A 54 13.80 27.04 -12.75
N ARG A 55 13.52 25.90 -13.39
CA ARG A 55 13.12 25.82 -14.80
C ARG A 55 11.90 24.95 -15.03
N ASP A 56 11.77 23.88 -14.25
CA ASP A 56 10.80 22.83 -14.52
C ASP A 56 9.53 22.99 -13.67
N TYR A 57 8.42 23.26 -14.36
CA TYR A 57 7.15 23.57 -13.72
C TYR A 57 6.60 22.46 -12.82
N LEU A 58 6.89 21.19 -13.12
CA LEU A 58 6.30 20.06 -12.40
C LEU A 58 6.62 20.09 -10.90
N VAL A 59 7.88 20.36 -10.54
CA VAL A 59 8.30 20.46 -9.11
C VAL A 59 7.87 21.79 -8.47
N ILE A 60 7.59 22.82 -9.27
CA ILE A 60 7.06 24.10 -8.80
C ILE A 60 5.58 23.96 -8.40
N ILE A 61 4.77 23.31 -9.24
CA ILE A 61 3.32 23.13 -9.00
C ILE A 61 3.00 21.96 -8.07
N PHE A 62 3.90 20.96 -7.98
CA PHE A 62 3.82 19.85 -7.04
C PHE A 62 5.01 19.88 -6.07
N PRO A 63 5.03 20.85 -5.13
CA PRO A 63 6.10 20.94 -4.14
C PRO A 63 6.06 19.75 -3.19
N GLN A 64 7.10 19.57 -2.39
CA GLN A 64 7.22 18.46 -1.43
C GLN A 64 5.98 18.28 -0.54
N GLY A 65 5.38 19.37 -0.05
CA GLY A 65 4.17 19.31 0.78
C GLY A 65 2.98 18.64 0.07
N PHE A 66 2.81 18.90 -1.23
CA PHE A 66 1.78 18.24 -2.03
C PHE A 66 2.00 16.72 -2.07
N TRP A 67 3.23 16.27 -2.34
CA TRP A 67 3.54 14.84 -2.41
C TRP A 67 3.39 14.15 -1.06
N PHE A 68 3.75 14.83 0.03
CA PHE A 68 3.53 14.32 1.38
C PHE A 68 2.05 14.15 1.67
N ASP A 69 1.23 15.18 1.42
CA ASP A 69 -0.22 15.12 1.64
C ASP A 69 -0.89 14.07 0.77
N ALA A 70 -0.51 13.96 -0.50
CA ALA A 70 -1.00 12.94 -1.41
C ALA A 70 -0.66 11.53 -0.92
N THR A 71 0.59 11.32 -0.49
CA THR A 71 1.05 10.05 0.08
C THR A 71 0.26 9.71 1.34
N MET A 72 0.06 10.66 2.25
CA MET A 72 -0.71 10.45 3.48
C MET A 72 -2.17 10.09 3.19
N ARG A 73 -2.79 10.70 2.18
CA ARG A 73 -4.16 10.34 1.75
C ARG A 73 -4.23 8.92 1.21
N VAL A 74 -3.25 8.48 0.41
CA VAL A 74 -3.17 7.11 -0.11
C VAL A 74 -2.94 6.11 1.01
N VAL A 75 -2.07 6.42 1.97
CA VAL A 75 -1.84 5.59 3.16
C VAL A 75 -3.14 5.47 3.97
N ALA A 76 -3.81 6.58 4.25
CA ALA A 76 -5.05 6.59 5.02
C ALA A 76 -6.13 5.74 4.33
N SER A 77 -6.38 5.94 3.03
CA SER A 77 -7.40 5.18 2.29
C SER A 77 -7.07 3.69 2.22
N THR A 78 -5.80 3.34 2.01
CA THR A 78 -5.33 1.96 1.97
C THR A 78 -5.48 1.28 3.33
N VAL A 79 -5.09 1.93 4.42
CA VAL A 79 -5.25 1.42 5.78
C VAL A 79 -6.73 1.26 6.13
N SER A 80 -7.57 2.25 5.81
CA SER A 80 -9.02 2.15 6.01
C SER A 80 -9.63 0.96 5.26
N GLY A 81 -9.25 0.76 3.99
CA GLY A 81 -9.68 -0.39 3.20
C GLY A 81 -9.22 -1.72 3.78
N ALA A 82 -7.95 -1.82 4.19
CA ALA A 82 -7.39 -3.01 4.82
C ALA A 82 -8.10 -3.38 6.13
N VAL A 83 -8.37 -2.37 6.97
CA VAL A 83 -9.12 -2.55 8.23
C VAL A 83 -10.53 -3.02 7.93
N ALA A 84 -11.25 -2.37 7.01
CA ALA A 84 -12.61 -2.74 6.66
C ALA A 84 -12.70 -4.19 6.14
N LEU A 85 -11.80 -4.59 5.24
CA LEU A 85 -11.76 -5.95 4.70
C LEU A 85 -11.42 -6.99 5.76
N THR A 86 -10.50 -6.67 6.66
CA THR A 86 -10.10 -7.57 7.76
C THR A 86 -11.23 -7.73 8.77
N LEU A 87 -11.90 -6.64 9.16
CA LEU A 87 -13.03 -6.67 10.08
C LEU A 87 -14.22 -7.43 9.48
N ALA A 88 -14.55 -7.20 8.21
CA ALA A 88 -15.61 -7.91 7.53
C ALA A 88 -15.32 -9.42 7.43
N SER A 89 -14.12 -9.78 6.98
CA SER A 89 -13.70 -11.18 6.82
C SER A 89 -13.57 -11.89 8.17
N GLY A 90 -12.95 -11.24 9.16
CA GLY A 90 -12.80 -11.77 10.51
C GLY A 90 -14.14 -11.90 11.23
N GLY A 91 -15.00 -10.88 11.13
CA GLY A 91 -16.36 -10.91 11.67
C GLY A 91 -17.19 -12.05 11.08
N TYR A 92 -17.13 -12.26 9.77
CA TYR A 92 -17.78 -13.40 9.11
C TYR A 92 -17.29 -14.75 9.64
N LEU A 93 -15.97 -14.93 9.77
CA LEU A 93 -15.39 -16.18 10.30
C LEU A 93 -15.76 -16.41 11.77
N LEU A 94 -15.78 -15.38 12.60
CA LEU A 94 -16.20 -15.48 13.99
C LEU A 94 -17.70 -15.81 14.13
N TRP A 95 -18.55 -15.18 13.31
CA TRP A 95 -19.98 -15.45 13.31
C TRP A 95 -20.31 -16.88 12.86
N THR A 96 -19.67 -17.35 11.79
CA THR A 96 -19.86 -18.72 11.28
C THR A 96 -19.37 -19.79 12.25
N ARG A 97 -18.26 -19.54 12.97
CA ARG A 97 -17.80 -20.38 14.09
C ARG A 97 -18.83 -20.44 15.22
N ARG A 98 -19.40 -19.30 15.63
CA ARG A 98 -20.43 -19.24 16.68
C ARG A 98 -21.75 -19.90 16.25
N ALA A 99 -22.10 -19.83 14.98
CA ALA A 99 -23.33 -20.42 14.44
C ALA A 99 -23.26 -21.95 14.24
N GLY A 100 -22.17 -22.61 14.67
CA GLY A 100 -22.00 -24.07 14.55
C GLY A 100 -21.86 -24.58 13.10
N LYS A 101 -21.75 -23.68 12.13
CA LYS A 101 -21.57 -24.04 10.72
C LYS A 101 -20.09 -24.29 10.48
N GLY A 102 -19.68 -25.56 10.43
CA GLY A 102 -18.30 -25.96 10.13
C GLY A 102 -17.86 -25.38 8.79
N VAL A 103 -17.05 -24.33 8.81
CA VAL A 103 -16.43 -23.77 7.62
C VAL A 103 -15.14 -24.56 7.37
N PRO A 104 -15.03 -25.36 6.29
CA PRO A 104 -13.80 -26.04 5.97
C PRO A 104 -12.69 -25.02 5.64
N CYS A 105 -11.48 -25.34 6.12
CA CYS A 105 -10.26 -24.56 6.00
C CYS A 105 -9.76 -24.42 4.55
#